data_AF-A0A4U4E4B7-F1
#
_entry.id   AF-A0A4U4E4B7-F1
#
_cell.length_a   1.000
_cell.length_b   1.000
_cell.length_c   1.000
_cell.angle_alpha   90.00
_cell.angle_beta   90.00
_cell.angle_gamma   90.00
#
_symmetry.space_group_name_H-M   'P 1'
#
loop_
_entity.id
_entity.type
_entity.pdbx_description
1 polymer ?
#
loop_
_entity_poly.entity_id
_entity_poly.type
_entity_poly.pdbx_seq_one_letter_code
_entity_poly.pdbx_strand_id
1 'polypeptide(L)' 'MSGMEYKQILQENKLYRSELVQLLEQQVKILQENQMYDEAEEAKWLAIGIAEDEKKQGYGYLENARYQPVKGVIA' A
#
# COMPACT_ATOMS: atom_id res chain seq x y z
N MET A 1 -6.63 5.02 -14.26
CA MET A 1 -7.52 5.38 -13.15
C MET A 1 -7.15 6.76 -12.60
N SER A 2 -8.14 7.61 -12.39
CA SER A 2 -8.01 8.92 -11.74
C SER A 2 -7.75 8.79 -10.23
N GLY A 3 -7.22 9.83 -9.60
CA GLY A 3 -7.05 9.86 -8.14
C GLY A 3 -8.37 9.82 -7.37
N MET A 4 -9.48 10.25 -7.99
CA MET A 4 -10.83 10.17 -7.39
C MET A 4 -11.33 8.72 -7.38
N GLU A 5 -11.25 8.02 -8.51
CA GLU A 5 -11.62 6.61 -8.62
C GLU A 5 -10.80 5.76 -7.65
N TYR A 6 -9.49 6.00 -7.56
CA TYR A 6 -8.61 5.32 -6.60
C TYR A 6 -9.09 5.48 -5.15
N LYS A 7 -9.38 6.73 -4.72
CA LYS A 7 -9.87 7.00 -3.36
C LYS A 7 -11.24 6.36 -3.10
N GLN A 8 -12.11 6.37 -4.11
CA GLN A 8 -13.43 5.77 -4.03
C GLN A 8 -13.33 4.25 -3.82
N ILE A 9 -12.45 3.55 -4.54
CA ILE A 9 -12.20 2.12 -4.34
C ILE A 9 -11.76 1.82 -2.90
N LEU A 10 -10.78 2.59 -2.37
CA LEU A 10 -10.32 2.39 -0.99
C LEU A 10 -11.46 2.59 0.02
N GLN A 11 -12.30 3.61 -0.19
CA GLN A 11 -13.41 3.92 0.71
C GLN A 11 -14.52 2.85 0.65
N GLU A 12 -14.99 2.49 -0.55
CA GLU A 12 -16.05 1.51 -0.75
C GLU A 12 -15.67 0.14 -0.18
N ASN A 13 -14.41 -0.26 -0.36
CA ASN A 13 -13.89 -1.53 0.12
C ASN A 13 -13.39 -1.47 1.57
N LYS A 14 -13.47 -0.31 2.24
CA LYS A 14 -12.95 -0.10 3.61
C LYS A 14 -11.50 -0.56 3.74
N LEU A 15 -10.68 -0.22 2.75
CA LEU A 15 -9.27 -0.57 2.70
C LEU A 15 -8.46 0.45 3.49
N TYR A 16 -7.60 -0.06 4.37
CA TYR A 16 -6.76 0.78 5.22
C TYR A 16 -5.50 1.20 4.46
N ARG A 17 -5.11 2.47 4.60
CA ARG A 17 -3.88 3.00 4.04
C ARG A 17 -2.73 2.73 5.00
N SER A 18 -2.26 1.49 5.01
CA SER A 18 -1.08 1.12 5.79
C SER A 18 0.16 1.91 5.36
N GLU A 19 1.23 1.81 6.16
CA GLU A 19 2.50 2.43 5.81
C GLU A 19 3.02 2.00 4.44
N LEU A 20 2.85 0.73 4.06
CA LEU A 20 3.28 0.24 2.75
C LEU A 20 2.44 0.84 1.62
N VAL A 21 1.12 0.91 1.80
CA VAL A 21 0.21 1.56 0.84
C VAL A 21 0.59 3.03 0.66
N GLN A 22 0.90 3.75 1.75
CA GLN A 22 1.31 5.15 1.69
C GLN A 22 2.64 5.35 0.95
N LEU A 23 3.61 4.44 1.12
CA LEU A 23 4.86 4.48 0.36
C LEU A 23 4.61 4.28 -1.14
N LEU A 24 3.70 3.38 -1.52
CA LEU A 24 3.32 3.19 -2.92
C LEU A 24 2.62 4.42 -3.49
N GLU A 25 1.74 5.08 -2.74
CA GLU A 25 1.12 6.33 -3.19
C GLU A 25 2.15 7.45 -3.42
N GLN A 26 3.24 7.50 -2.64
CA GLN A 26 4.35 8.42 -2.90
C GLN A 26 5.07 8.06 -4.21
N GLN A 27 5.28 6.78 -4.49
CA GLN A 27 5.85 6.34 -5.78
C GLN A 27 4.94 6.69 -6.95
N VAL A 28 3.62 6.51 -6.82
CA VAL A 28 2.64 6.93 -7.84
C VAL A 28 2.83 8.42 -8.18
N LYS A 29 2.97 9.28 -7.16
CA LYS A 29 3.20 10.71 -7.37
C LYS A 29 4.50 10.96 -8.15
N ILE A 30 5.60 10.34 -7.75
CA ILE A 30 6.91 10.48 -8.42
C ILE A 30 6.81 10.04 -9.89
N LEU A 31 6.19 8.89 -10.15
CA LEU A 31 6.02 8.35 -11.50
C LEU A 31 5.18 9.28 -12.38
N GLN A 32 4.09 9.83 -11.85
CA GLN A 32 3.27 10.82 -12.56
C GLN A 32 4.03 12.10 -12.89
N GLU A 33 4.83 12.63 -11.95
CA GLU A 33 5.67 13.81 -12.17
C GLU A 33 6.72 13.59 -13.27
N ASN A 34 7.13 12.34 -13.49
CA ASN A 34 8.08 11.94 -14.53
C ASN A 34 7.42 11.40 -15.80
N GLN A 35 6.10 11.58 -15.96
CA GLN A 35 5.33 11.14 -17.14
C GLN A 35 5.33 9.61 -17.38
N MET A 36 5.66 8.83 -16.35
CA MET A 36 5.63 7.37 -16.34
C MET A 36 4.24 6.88 -15.94
N TYR A 37 3.26 7.12 -16.81
CA TYR A 37 1.84 6.95 -16.48
C TYR A 37 1.41 5.49 -16.33
N ASP A 38 2.01 4.58 -17.10
CA ASP A 38 1.69 3.16 -17.07
C ASP A 38 2.17 2.56 -15.74
N GLU A 39 3.41 2.85 -15.34
CA GLU A 39 3.97 2.43 -14.07
C GLU A 39 3.23 3.06 -12.88
N ALA A 40 2.81 4.33 -13.01
CA ALA A 40 1.98 4.98 -11.99
C ALA A 40 0.62 4.31 -11.84
N GLU A 41 0.04 3.82 -12.93
CA GLU A 41 -1.22 3.08 -12.91
C GLU A 41 -1.03 1.70 -12.27
N GLU A 42 0.02 0.96 -12.66
CA GLU A 42 0.36 -0.32 -12.04
C GLU A 42 0.60 -0.19 -10.53
N ALA A 43 1.31 0.86 -10.09
CA ALA A 43 1.55 1.12 -8.68
C ALA A 43 0.27 1.40 -7.88
N LYS A 44 -0.75 2.04 -8.48
CA LYS A 44 -2.06 2.21 -7.83
C LYS A 44 -2.76 0.87 -7.64
N TRP A 45 -2.76 0.02 -8.66
CA TRP A 45 -3.37 -1.31 -8.58
C TRP A 45 -2.66 -2.19 -7.54
N LEU A 46 -1.32 -2.12 -7.49
CA LEU A 46 -0.53 -2.79 -6.47
C LEU A 46 -0.89 -2.31 -5.05
N ALA A 47 -1.04 -1.00 -4.86
CA ALA A 47 -1.43 -0.44 -3.57
C ALA A 47 -2.82 -0.92 -3.12
N ILE A 48 -3.78 -1.05 -4.05
CA ILE A 48 -5.11 -1.63 -3.76
C ILE A 48 -4.95 -3.10 -3.37
N GLY A 49 -4.23 -3.90 -4.16
CA GLY A 49 -4.04 -5.32 -3.88
C GLY A 49 -3.38 -5.57 -2.51
N ILE A 50 -2.35 -4.79 -2.16
CA ILE A 50 -1.73 -4.86 -0.84
C ILE A 50 -2.72 -4.49 0.26
N ALA A 51 -3.50 -3.43 0.11
CA ALA A 51 -4.48 -3.03 1.11
C ALA A 51 -5.57 -4.10 1.31
N GLU A 52 -5.97 -4.79 0.25
CA GLU A 52 -6.88 -5.94 0.33
C GLU A 52 -6.26 -7.12 1.09
N ASP A 53 -5.01 -7.44 0.81
CA ASP A 53 -4.30 -8.55 1.46
C ASP A 53 -4.03 -8.26 2.94
N GLU A 54 -3.60 -7.04 3.27
CA GLU A 54 -3.44 -6.58 4.65
C GLU A 54 -4.75 -6.63 5.43
N LYS A 55 -5.87 -6.29 4.79
CA LYS A 55 -7.20 -6.44 5.39
C LYS A 55 -7.56 -7.90 5.63
N LYS A 56 -7.27 -8.81 4.69
CA LYS A 56 -7.54 -10.26 4.84
C LYS A 56 -6.72 -10.88 5.98
N GLN A 57 -5.45 -10.49 6.13
CA GLN A 57 -4.57 -11.02 7.18
C GLN A 57 -4.73 -10.32 8.54
N GLY A 58 -5.32 -9.12 8.57
CA GLY A 58 -5.61 -8.36 9.78
C GLY A 58 -4.47 -7.50 10.32
N TYR A 59 -3.37 -7.36 9.56
CA TYR A 59 -2.22 -6.52 9.92
C TYR A 59 -1.54 -5.95 8.67
N GLY A 60 -0.86 -4.79 8.81
CA GLY A 60 -0.01 -4.25 7.75
C GLY A 60 1.34 -4.96 7.64
N TYR A 61 1.87 -5.13 6.42
CA TYR A 61 3.14 -5.84 6.20
C TYR A 61 4.32 -5.21 6.96
N LEU A 62 4.47 -3.89 6.85
CA LEU A 62 5.54 -3.14 7.53
C LEU A 62 5.28 -2.97 9.02
N GLU A 63 4.02 -2.89 9.43
CA GLU A 63 3.65 -2.85 10.84
C GLU A 63 4.08 -4.16 11.51
N ASN A 64 3.71 -5.31 10.95
CA ASN A 64 4.09 -6.61 11.50
C ASN A 64 5.61 -6.83 11.48
N ALA A 65 6.31 -6.43 10.41
CA ALA A 65 7.77 -6.56 10.34
C ALA A 65 8.50 -5.81 11.47
N ARG A 66 7.95 -4.67 11.94
CA ARG A 66 8.52 -3.89 13.04
C ARG A 66 8.18 -4.43 14.43
N TYR A 67 7.06 -5.14 14.55
CA TYR A 67 6.59 -5.72 15.82
C TYR A 67 6.97 -7.19 16.00
N GLN A 68 7.57 -7.85 15.01
CA GLN A 68 8.15 -9.18 15.22
C GLN A 68 9.31 -9.07 16.22
N PRO A 69 9.24 -9.73 17.39
CA PRO A 69 10.38 -9.82 18.27
C PRO A 69 11.51 -10.47 17.48
N VAL A 70 12.70 -9.87 17.54
CA VAL A 70 13.91 -10.44 16.93
C VAL A 70 14.03 -11.87 17.41
N LYS A 71 13.78 -12.85 16.53
CA LYS A 71 14.07 -14.26 16.81
C LYS A 71 15.59 -14.38 16.94
N GLY A 72 16.11 -14.21 18.16
CA GLY A 72 17.54 -14.30 18.39
C GLY A 72 18.11 -13.73 19.69
N VAL A 73 17.30 -13.17 20.60
CA VAL A 73 17.82 -12.78 21.93
C VAL A 73 16.98 -13.42 23.03
N ILE A 74 17.14 -14.74 23.18
CA ILE A 74 16.79 -15.44 24.41
C ILE A 74 17.97 -16.37 24.74
N ALA A 75 18.44 -16.23 25.99
CA ALA A 75 19.58 -16.84 26.68
C ALA A 75 20.95 -16.21 26.41
#